data_AF-A0A949T995-F1
#
_entry.id   AF-A0A949T995-F1
#
_cell.length_a   1.000
_cell.length_b   1.000
_cell.length_c   1.000
_cell.angle_alpha   90.00
_cell.angle_beta   90.00
_cell.angle_gamma   90.00
#
_symmetry.space_group_name_H-M   'P 1'
#
loop_
_entity.id
_entity.type
_entity.pdbx_description
1 polymer ?
#
loop_
_entity_poly.entity_id
_entity_poly.type
_entity_poly.pdbx_seq_one_letter_code
_entity_poly.pdbx_strand_id
1 'polypeptide(L)' 'MIEPHYPKILMSFEYRECKIQIERDTFNKQNIYAAWVNYATGCAIAVPYAANPTEAIIKSKQWIDKRLDVT' A
#
# COMPACT_ATOMS: atom_id res chain seq x y z
N MET A 1 -5.01 29.34 -2.26
CA MET A 1 -4.50 28.31 -3.18
C MET A 1 -4.76 26.96 -2.51
N ILE A 2 -5.48 26.04 -3.15
CA ILE A 2 -5.76 24.71 -2.59
C ILE A 2 -4.53 23.84 -2.88
N GLU A 3 -3.87 23.34 -1.85
CA GLU A 3 -2.80 22.37 -2.02
C GLU A 3 -3.42 20.99 -2.25
N PRO A 4 -3.28 20.38 -3.44
CA PRO A 4 -3.79 19.05 -3.70
C PRO A 4 -3.11 18.02 -2.79
N HIS A 5 -3.91 17.15 -2.18
CA HIS A 5 -3.40 16.09 -1.30
C HIS A 5 -2.91 14.90 -2.13
N TYR A 6 -1.71 15.01 -2.70
CA TYR A 6 -1.10 13.93 -3.45
C TYR A 6 -0.66 12.78 -2.54
N PRO A 7 -0.80 11.51 -2.99
CA PRO A 7 -0.26 10.37 -2.27
C PRO A 7 1.24 10.51 -2.03
N LYS A 8 1.66 10.47 -0.76
CA LYS A 8 3.08 10.57 -0.39
C LYS A 8 3.67 9.17 -0.37
N ILE A 9 3.98 8.64 -1.56
CA ILE A 9 4.60 7.32 -1.72
C ILE A 9 6.01 7.35 -1.12
N LEU A 10 6.19 6.59 -0.04
CA LEU A 10 7.45 6.45 0.67
C LEU A 10 8.36 5.40 0.03
N MET A 11 7.77 4.32 -0.51
CA MET A 11 8.49 3.19 -1.05
C MET A 11 7.68 2.50 -2.14
N SER A 12 8.36 1.98 -3.16
CA SER A 12 7.75 1.16 -4.19
C SER A 12 8.66 -0.02 -4.55
N PHE A 13 8.08 -1.22 -4.66
CA PHE A 13 8.83 -2.44 -4.96
C PHE A 13 7.91 -3.50 -5.58
N GLU A 14 8.50 -4.45 -6.31
CA GLU A 14 7.78 -5.56 -6.93
C GLU A 14 7.65 -6.75 -5.97
N TYR A 15 6.51 -7.45 -6.03
CA TYR A 15 6.28 -8.72 -5.35
C TYR A 15 5.23 -9.54 -6.11
N ARG A 16 5.62 -10.74 -6.58
CA ARG A 16 4.75 -11.67 -7.35
C ARG A 16 3.98 -10.97 -8.48
N GLU A 17 4.72 -10.33 -9.39
CA GLU A 17 4.19 -9.61 -10.57
C GLU A 17 3.28 -8.41 -10.23
N CYS A 18 3.24 -8.00 -8.97
CA CYS A 18 2.53 -6.82 -8.51
C CYS A 18 3.51 -5.77 -8.00
N LYS A 19 3.26 -4.50 -8.36
CA LYS A 19 3.97 -3.35 -7.82
C LYS A 19 3.27 -2.84 -6.56
N ILE A 20 3.92 -3.02 -5.43
CA ILE A 20 3.48 -2.47 -4.13
C ILE A 20 3.98 -1.03 -4.00
N GLN A 21 3.11 -0.13 -3.56
CA GLN A 21 3.45 1.24 -3.19
C GLN A 21 2.97 1.51 -1.76
N ILE A 22 3.90 1.89 -0.89
CA ILE A 22 3.59 2.27 0.49
C ILE A 22 3.42 3.79 0.53
N GLU A 23 2.21 4.22 0.84
CA GLU A 23 1.86 5.62 1.07
C GLU A 23 2.00 5.94 2.56
N ARG A 24 2.48 7.13 2.89
CA ARG A 24 2.48 7.67 4.25
C ARG A 24 1.57 8.88 4.34
N ASP A 25 0.69 8.90 5.33
CA ASP A 25 -0.05 10.09 5.72
C ASP A 25 0.09 10.38 7.21
N THR A 26 -0.51 11.48 7.67
CA THR A 26 -0.56 11.86 9.08
C THR A 26 -2.01 11.93 9.55
N PHE A 27 -2.34 11.13 10.57
CA PHE A 27 -3.64 11.16 11.23
C PHE A 27 -3.43 11.32 12.74
N ASN A 28 -4.13 12.27 13.36
CA ASN A 28 -3.96 12.60 14.79
C ASN A 28 -2.49 12.81 15.22
N LYS A 29 -1.70 13.51 14.39
CA LYS A 29 -0.25 13.77 14.59
C LYS A 29 0.64 12.51 14.59
N GLN A 30 0.12 11.36 14.14
CA GLN A 30 0.87 10.12 13.98
C GLN A 30 0.98 9.76 12.51
N ASN A 31 2.14 9.22 12.11
CA ASN A 31 2.30 8.66 10.78
C ASN A 31 1.43 7.41 10.64
N ILE A 32 0.68 7.34 9.55
CA ILE A 32 -0.10 6.17 9.16
C ILE A 32 0.32 5.74 7.75
N TYR A 33 0.12 4.47 7.44
CA TYR A 33 0.58 3.89 6.19
C TYR A 33 -0.53 3.15 5.47
N ALA A 34 -0.56 3.26 4.16
CA ALA A 34 -1.41 2.46 3.29
C ALA A 34 -0.55 1.73 2.25
N ALA A 35 -1.04 0.61 1.74
CA ALA A 35 -0.38 -0.15 0.69
C ALA A 35 -1.30 -0.30 -0.51
N TRP A 36 -0.85 0.26 -1.63
CA TRP A 36 -1.45 0.09 -2.95
C TRP A 36 -0.76 -1.05 -3.68
N VAL A 37 -1.52 -1.90 -4.33
CA VAL A 37 -1.03 -3.01 -5.15
C VAL A 37 -1.50 -2.76 -6.57
N ASN A 38 -0.54 -2.52 -7.46
CA ASN A 38 -0.78 -2.33 -8.88
C ASN A 38 -0.39 -3.62 -9.61
N TYR A 39 -1.21 -4.06 -10.55
CA TYR A 39 -0.99 -5.22 -11.40
C TYR A 39 -1.41 -4.87 -12.84
N ALA A 40 -1.10 -5.73 -13.81
CA ALA A 40 -1.21 -5.42 -15.23
C ALA A 40 -2.59 -4.86 -15.66
N THR A 41 -3.66 -5.29 -15.00
CA THR A 41 -5.05 -4.95 -15.34
C THR A 41 -5.71 -3.96 -14.37
N GLY A 42 -5.01 -3.47 -13.34
CA GLY A 42 -5.63 -2.55 -12.39
C GLY A 42 -4.81 -2.23 -11.13
N CYS A 43 -5.48 -1.59 -10.18
CA CYS A 43 -4.91 -1.18 -8.91
C CYS A 43 -5.92 -1.41 -7.78
N ALA A 44 -5.42 -1.77 -6.60
CA ALA A 44 -6.23 -1.95 -5.40
C ALA A 44 -5.51 -1.43 -4.16
N ILE A 45 -6.26 -0.90 -3.20
CA ILE A 45 -5.76 -0.64 -1.85
C ILE A 45 -5.81 -1.96 -1.08
N ALA A 46 -4.66 -2.64 -0.98
CA ALA A 46 -4.55 -3.91 -0.25
C ALA A 46 -4.56 -3.71 1.26
N VAL A 47 -4.00 -2.58 1.73
CA VAL A 47 -3.94 -2.22 3.14
C VAL A 47 -4.36 -0.75 3.27
N PRO A 48 -5.58 -0.44 3.73
CA PRO A 48 -6.02 0.95 3.88
C PRO A 48 -5.39 1.65 5.08
N TYR A 49 -4.87 0.88 6.04
CA TYR A 49 -4.25 1.41 7.26
C TYR A 49 -3.25 0.43 7.87
N ALA A 50 -2.11 0.97 8.30
CA ALA A 50 -1.10 0.33 9.13
C ALA A 50 -0.41 1.40 10.00
N ALA A 51 -0.01 1.01 11.22
CA ALA A 51 0.61 1.92 12.17
C ALA A 51 2.11 2.17 11.88
N ASN A 52 2.73 1.31 11.06
CA ASN A 52 4.12 1.42 10.66
C ASN A 52 4.35 0.82 9.26
N PRO A 53 5.48 1.16 8.58
CA PRO A 53 5.75 0.68 7.22
C PRO A 53 5.87 -0.85 7.14
N THR A 54 6.49 -1.48 8.14
CA THR A 54 6.71 -2.93 8.17
C THR A 54 5.39 -3.69 8.17
N GLU A 55 4.42 -3.24 8.96
CA GLU A 55 3.07 -3.79 8.99
C GLU A 55 2.38 -3.66 7.62
N ALA A 56 2.49 -2.51 6.95
CA ALA A 56 1.93 -2.30 5.61
C ALA A 56 2.53 -3.26 4.57
N ILE A 57 3.85 -3.49 4.64
CA ILE A 57 4.57 -4.43 3.76
C ILE A 57 4.13 -5.87 4.01
N ILE A 58 4.06 -6.31 5.28
CA ILE A 58 3.67 -7.68 5.61
C ILE A 58 2.23 -7.95 5.16
N LYS A 59 1.30 -7.04 5.49
CA LYS A 59 -0.11 -7.21 5.16
C LYS A 59 -0.37 -7.15 3.65
N SER A 60 0.36 -6.32 2.90
CA SER A 60 0.21 -6.28 1.43
C SER A 60 0.68 -7.57 0.77
N LYS A 61 1.80 -8.15 1.22
CA LYS A 61 2.25 -9.47 0.74
C LYS A 61 1.24 -10.57 1.05
N GLN A 62 0.74 -10.63 2.29
CA GLN A 62 -0.29 -11.58 2.70
C GLN A 62 -1.58 -11.46 1.86
N TRP A 63 -1.98 -10.23 1.52
CA TRP A 63 -3.14 -9.98 0.69
C TRP A 63 -2.93 -10.49 -0.75
N ILE A 64 -1.72 -10.34 -1.31
CA ILE A 64 -1.35 -10.88 -2.63
C ILE A 64 -1.34 -12.40 -2.58
N ASP A 65 -0.65 -12.98 -1.60
CA ASP A 65 -0.53 -14.43 -1.42
C ASP A 65 -1.93 -15.07 -1.31
N LYS A 66 -2.83 -14.50 -0.49
CA LYS A 66 -4.21 -14.99 -0.35
C LYS A 66 -5.01 -14.95 -1.65
N ARG A 67 -4.73 -14.01 -2.56
CA ARG A 67 -5.43 -13.92 -3.86
C ARG A 67 -4.92 -14.96 -4.85
N LEU A 68 -3.63 -15.26 -4.80
CA LEU A 68 -3.03 -16.28 -5.64
C LEU A 68 -3.43 -17.69 -5.18
N ASP A 69 -3.55 -17.93 -3.87
CA ASP A 69 -3.98 -19.22 -3.32
C ASP A 69 -5.44 -19.58 -3.64
N VAL A 70 -6.25 -18.62 -4.08
CA VAL A 70 -7.65 -18.82 -4.48
C VAL A 70 -7.78 -19.15 -5.99
N THR A 71 -6.65 -19.23 -6.72
CA THR A 71 -6.59 -19.53 -8.16
C THR A 71 -6.06 -20.93 -8.41
#